data_AF-A0A3M2EVQ8-F1
#
_entry.id   AF-A0A3M2EVQ8-F1
#
_cell.length_a   1.000
_cell.length_b   1.000
_cell.length_c   1.000
_cell.angle_alpha   90.00
_cell.angle_beta   90.00
_cell.angle_gamma   90.00
#
_symmetry.space_group_name_H-M   'P 1'
#
loop_
_entity.id
_entity.type
_entity.pdbx_description
1 polymer ?
#
loop_
_entity_poly.entity_id
_entity_poly.type
_entity_poly.pdbx_seq_one_letter_code
_entity_poly.pdbx_strand_id
1 'polypeptide(L)'
;MTDRSFLLAWRGALGAFVLAGSTGVLYRIGLATGWTAGFDLVNIRHAHSHLMYFGWVMPALFALMGTYLSPAPSTRRLPRVIGACFAAALLAYPLFLAFGYRPVDLGEARLPLAVIAASLNMLVWYGFVLYYRRARRGRPRSHALHLWDAAVTFLVLATLGAWGLALLQPFGIDDPRWTTALTHVFLDYVSEGWFVLAVLGLAYAVLAPRTGWWDRTSLYLMVAGLPVTFALGMPG
;
A
#
# COMPACT_ATOMS: atom_id res chain seq x y z
N MET A 1 4.45 -1.94 -20.75
CA MET A 1 5.66 -1.78 -19.94
C MET A 1 6.79 -2.55 -20.62
N THR A 2 8.01 -2.03 -20.61
CA THR A 2 9.17 -2.72 -21.21
C THR A 2 9.86 -3.61 -20.17
N ASP A 3 10.58 -4.64 -20.60
CA ASP A 3 11.35 -5.52 -19.70
C ASP A 3 12.33 -4.74 -18.84
N ARG A 4 13.03 -3.75 -19.44
CA ARG A 4 13.91 -2.85 -18.69
C ARG A 4 13.17 -2.10 -17.59
N SER A 5 11.98 -1.57 -17.86
CA SER A 5 11.20 -0.84 -16.86
C SER A 5 10.71 -1.76 -15.75
N PHE A 6 10.32 -2.99 -16.09
CA PHE A 6 9.95 -4.02 -15.12
C PHE A 6 11.13 -4.37 -14.20
N LEU A 7 12.31 -4.64 -14.77
CA LEU A 7 13.50 -5.00 -14.00
C LEU A 7 13.94 -3.87 -13.05
N LEU A 8 13.83 -2.61 -13.48
CA LEU A 8 14.10 -1.47 -12.60
C LEU A 8 13.11 -1.40 -11.44
N ALA A 9 11.81 -1.58 -11.71
CA ALA A 9 10.79 -1.62 -10.66
C ALA A 9 11.03 -2.77 -9.68
N TRP A 10 11.36 -3.95 -10.19
CA TRP A 10 11.65 -5.13 -9.38
C TRP A 10 12.87 -4.92 -8.47
N ARG A 11 13.98 -4.43 -9.03
CA ARG A 11 15.19 -4.11 -8.25
C ARG A 11 14.93 -3.04 -7.21
N GLY A 12 14.17 -2.00 -7.55
CA GLY A 12 13.75 -0.97 -6.61
C GLY A 12 12.94 -1.56 -5.45
N ALA A 13 11.98 -2.42 -5.74
CA ALA A 13 11.15 -3.07 -4.72
C ALA A 13 11.97 -3.99 -3.82
N LEU A 14 12.92 -4.75 -4.36
CA LEU A 14 13.85 -5.56 -3.58
C LEU A 14 14.77 -4.70 -2.71
N GLY A 15 15.29 -3.59 -3.23
CA GLY A 15 16.10 -2.65 -2.45
C GLY A 15 15.31 -2.06 -1.27
N ALA A 16 14.07 -1.63 -1.52
CA ALA A 16 13.18 -1.16 -0.47
C ALA A 16 12.81 -2.25 0.54
N PHE A 17 12.60 -3.50 0.09
CA PHE A 17 12.36 -4.65 0.96
C PHE A 17 13.55 -4.91 1.88
N VAL A 18 14.78 -4.90 1.36
CA VAL A 18 16.00 -5.08 2.17
C VAL A 18 16.13 -3.95 3.17
N LEU A 19 15.95 -2.69 2.75
CA LEU A 19 16.03 -1.54 3.66
C LEU A 19 14.95 -1.61 4.76
N ALA A 20 13.71 -1.91 4.39
CA ALA A 20 12.61 -2.07 5.33
C ALA A 20 12.87 -3.25 6.27
N GLY A 21 13.28 -4.41 5.75
CA GLY A 21 13.65 -5.59 6.51
C GLY A 21 14.74 -5.29 7.55
N SER A 22 15.82 -4.63 7.15
CA SER A 22 16.89 -4.18 8.05
C SER A 22 16.37 -3.22 9.13
N THR A 23 15.47 -2.31 8.78
CA THR A 23 14.80 -1.42 9.76
C THR A 23 13.95 -2.22 10.75
N GLY A 24 13.27 -3.26 10.28
CA GLY A 24 12.51 -4.18 11.13
C GLY A 24 13.38 -5.07 12.02
N VAL A 25 14.59 -5.41 11.58
CA VAL A 25 15.60 -6.06 12.43
C VAL A 25 16.08 -5.09 13.50
N LEU A 26 16.42 -3.85 13.14
CA LEU A 26 16.79 -2.80 14.10
C LEU A 26 15.70 -2.59 15.16
N TYR A 27 14.43 -2.55 14.76
CA TYR A 27 13.30 -2.46 15.68
C TYR A 27 13.27 -3.63 16.68
N ARG A 28 13.46 -4.87 16.22
CA ARG A 28 13.49 -6.06 17.09
C ARG A 28 14.70 -6.08 18.02
N ILE A 29 15.87 -5.63 17.55
CA ILE A 29 17.05 -5.46 18.41
C ILE A 29 16.77 -4.41 19.49
N GLY A 30 16.15 -3.28 19.12
CA GLY A 30 15.75 -2.25 20.06
C GLY A 30 14.76 -2.75 21.12
N LEU A 31 13.78 -3.57 20.73
CA LEU A 31 12.88 -4.23 21.67
C LEU A 31 13.60 -5.18 22.65
N ALA A 32 14.57 -5.94 22.17
CA ALA A 32 15.25 -6.97 22.96
C ALA A 32 16.38 -6.42 23.85
N THR A 33 17.05 -5.36 23.41
CA THR A 33 18.32 -4.88 24.03
C THR A 33 18.28 -3.42 24.46
N GLY A 34 17.27 -2.65 24.05
CA GLY A 34 17.21 -1.20 24.23
C GLY A 34 18.09 -0.40 23.25
N TRP A 35 18.90 -1.05 22.41
CA TRP A 35 19.75 -0.37 21.44
C TRP A 35 18.98 -0.01 20.16
N THR A 36 18.82 1.29 19.88
CA THR A 36 18.02 1.82 18.76
C THR A 36 18.81 2.68 17.77
N ALA A 37 20.14 2.63 17.82
CA ALA A 37 21.02 3.48 17.01
C ALA A 37 20.71 5.00 17.12
N GLY A 38 20.18 5.45 18.27
CA GLY A 38 19.85 6.85 18.53
C GLY A 38 18.46 7.30 18.05
N PHE A 39 17.66 6.39 17.49
CA PHE A 39 16.28 6.69 17.09
C PHE A 39 15.26 6.27 18.14
N ASP A 40 14.09 6.91 18.11
CA ASP A 40 12.95 6.47 18.91
C ASP A 40 12.39 5.14 18.37
N LEU A 41 12.06 4.21 19.27
CA LEU A 41 11.64 2.86 18.91
C LEU A 41 10.32 2.84 18.13
N VAL A 42 9.39 3.74 18.46
CA VAL A 42 8.11 3.91 17.76
C VAL A 42 8.34 4.47 16.36
N ASN A 43 9.28 5.40 16.21
CA ASN A 43 9.67 5.95 14.90
C ASN A 43 10.27 4.88 13.98
N ILE A 44 11.16 4.03 14.48
CA ILE A 44 11.73 2.90 13.71
C ILE A 44 10.61 1.99 13.20
N ARG A 45 9.64 1.65 14.06
CA ARG A 45 8.45 0.87 13.67
C ARG A 45 7.68 1.54 12.54
N HIS A 46 7.42 2.84 12.64
CA HIS A 46 6.71 3.57 11.60
C HIS A 46 7.49 3.62 10.28
N ALA A 47 8.78 3.90 10.32
CA ALA A 47 9.64 3.91 9.14
C ALA A 47 9.66 2.54 8.44
N HIS A 48 9.79 1.46 9.21
CA HIS A 48 9.71 0.09 8.72
C HIS A 48 8.39 -0.18 7.99
N SER A 49 7.25 0.02 8.67
CA SER A 49 5.95 -0.33 8.11
C SER A 49 5.59 0.50 6.86
N HIS A 50 5.86 1.82 6.87
CA HIS A 50 5.60 2.66 5.70
C HIS A 50 6.47 2.28 4.51
N LEU A 51 7.74 1.92 4.73
CA LEU A 51 8.60 1.47 3.64
C LEU A 51 8.18 0.09 3.12
N MET A 52 7.73 -0.83 3.99
CA MET A 52 7.15 -2.12 3.57
C MET A 52 5.95 -1.92 2.64
N TYR A 53 4.99 -1.07 3.03
CA TYR A 53 3.83 -0.82 2.19
C TYR A 53 4.18 -0.03 0.93
N PHE A 54 4.82 1.13 1.07
CA PHE A 54 4.91 2.13 0.01
C PHE A 54 6.12 1.93 -0.91
N GLY A 55 7.22 1.43 -0.34
CA GLY A 55 8.47 1.20 -1.07
C GLY A 55 8.59 -0.20 -1.64
N TRP A 56 7.99 -1.21 -1.01
CA TRP A 56 8.11 -2.59 -1.48
C TRP A 56 6.84 -3.09 -2.18
N VAL A 57 5.78 -3.37 -1.42
CA VAL A 57 4.68 -4.19 -1.95
C VAL A 57 3.84 -3.48 -3.01
N MET A 58 3.56 -2.19 -2.82
CA MET A 58 2.79 -1.38 -3.78
C MET A 58 3.47 -1.31 -5.15
N PRO A 59 4.71 -0.80 -5.29
CA PRO A 59 5.35 -0.68 -6.60
C PRO A 59 5.65 -2.05 -7.25
N ALA A 60 5.91 -3.10 -6.46
CA ALA A 60 6.07 -4.46 -6.98
C ALA A 60 4.79 -4.96 -7.67
N LEU A 61 3.63 -4.84 -7.00
CA LEU A 61 2.35 -5.24 -7.58
C LEU A 61 1.94 -4.34 -8.76
N PHE A 62 2.23 -3.04 -8.70
CA PHE A 62 1.99 -2.14 -9.83
C PHE A 62 2.77 -2.58 -11.06
N ALA A 63 4.03 -2.99 -10.89
CA ALA A 63 4.87 -3.49 -11.97
C ALA A 63 4.32 -4.81 -12.53
N LEU A 64 4.00 -5.78 -11.67
CA LEU A 64 3.49 -7.10 -12.08
C LEU A 64 2.16 -6.98 -12.86
N MET A 65 1.20 -6.23 -12.32
CA MET A 65 -0.07 -5.96 -13.01
C MET A 65 0.17 -5.17 -14.30
N GLY A 66 1.08 -4.20 -14.29
CA GLY A 66 1.43 -3.40 -15.46
C GLY A 66 2.04 -4.24 -16.59
N THR A 67 2.89 -5.21 -16.27
CA THR A 67 3.44 -6.17 -17.24
C THR A 67 2.34 -7.02 -17.83
N TYR A 68 1.46 -7.60 -17.01
CA TYR A 68 0.33 -8.40 -17.48
C TYR A 68 -0.62 -7.59 -18.39
N LEU A 69 -0.84 -6.32 -18.05
CA LEU A 69 -1.69 -5.40 -18.80
C LEU A 69 -1.01 -4.81 -20.05
N SER A 70 0.25 -5.13 -20.28
CA SER A 70 0.95 -4.72 -21.50
C SER A 70 0.42 -5.50 -22.71
N PRO A 71 0.50 -4.95 -23.94
CA PRO A 71 1.05 -3.64 -24.30
C PRO A 71 0.01 -2.49 -24.33
N ALA A 72 -1.04 -2.52 -23.49
CA ALA A 72 -2.08 -1.49 -23.55
C ALA A 72 -1.48 -0.07 -23.44
N PRO A 73 -1.93 0.93 -24.24
CA PRO A 73 -1.27 2.23 -24.34
C PRO A 73 -1.04 2.96 -23.01
N SER A 74 -1.98 2.85 -22.07
CA SER A 74 -1.86 3.44 -20.72
C SER A 74 -0.73 2.84 -19.88
N THR A 75 -0.31 1.59 -20.14
CA THR A 75 0.82 0.96 -19.43
C THR A 75 2.16 1.62 -19.72
N ARG A 76 2.25 2.47 -20.76
CA ARG A 76 3.45 3.29 -21.04
C ARG A 76 3.71 4.35 -19.96
N ARG A 77 2.69 4.73 -19.18
CA ARG A 77 2.82 5.71 -18.09
C ARG A 77 3.14 5.07 -16.74
N LEU A 78 2.89 3.76 -16.58
CA LEU A 78 3.10 3.05 -15.31
C LEU A 78 4.53 3.13 -14.77
N PRO A 79 5.62 3.07 -15.57
CA PRO A 79 6.97 3.23 -15.04
C PRO A 79 7.18 4.56 -14.31
N ARG A 80 6.54 5.65 -14.75
CA ARG A 80 6.62 6.95 -14.09
C ARG A 80 5.86 6.96 -12.77
N VAL A 81 4.69 6.32 -12.72
CA VAL A 81 3.89 6.15 -11.50
C VAL A 81 4.66 5.33 -10.47
N ILE A 82 5.26 4.22 -10.89
CA ILE A 82 6.09 3.37 -10.04
C ILE A 82 7.31 4.14 -9.51
N GLY A 83 8.00 4.89 -10.38
CA GLY A 83 9.11 5.76 -9.97
C GLY A 83 8.68 6.82 -8.95
N ALA A 84 7.53 7.45 -9.14
CA ALA A 84 6.97 8.41 -8.18
C ALA A 84 6.62 7.74 -6.83
N CYS A 85 6.14 6.50 -6.85
CA CYS A 85 5.88 5.71 -5.64
C CYS A 85 7.18 5.50 -4.84
N PHE A 86 8.25 5.07 -5.50
CA PHE A 86 9.56 4.94 -4.86
C PHE A 86 10.07 6.27 -4.31
N ALA A 87 9.98 7.35 -5.09
CA ALA A 87 10.42 8.67 -4.65
C ALA A 87 9.68 9.14 -3.39
N ALA A 88 8.35 9.00 -3.37
CA ALA A 88 7.54 9.37 -2.22
C ALA A 88 7.83 8.46 -1.00
N ALA A 89 8.00 7.15 -1.20
CA ALA A 89 8.34 6.21 -0.13
C ALA A 89 9.72 6.49 0.49
N LEU A 90 10.73 6.74 -0.34
CA LEU A 90 12.08 7.06 0.10
C LEU A 90 12.18 8.46 0.73
N LEU A 91 11.31 9.39 0.35
CA LEU A 91 11.17 10.67 1.03
C LEU A 91 10.53 10.51 2.42
N ALA A 92 9.48 9.70 2.53
CA ALA A 92 8.77 9.48 3.78
C ALA A 92 9.62 8.71 4.81
N TYR A 93 10.45 7.76 4.37
CA TYR A 93 11.26 6.91 5.23
C TYR A 93 12.13 7.66 6.27
N PRO A 94 13.05 8.57 5.90
CA PRO A 94 13.86 9.29 6.88
C PRO A 94 13.03 10.22 7.76
N LEU A 95 11.92 10.76 7.23
CA LEU A 95 11.02 11.62 8.01
C LEU A 95 10.31 10.83 9.12
N PHE A 96 9.84 9.61 8.82
CA PHE A 96 9.30 8.74 9.86
C PHE A 96 10.36 8.29 10.85
N LEU A 97 11.57 8.00 10.40
CA LEU A 97 12.65 7.57 11.27
C LEU A 97 13.05 8.67 12.28
N ALA A 98 13.06 9.94 11.84
CA ALA A 98 13.40 11.08 12.68
C ALA A 98 12.23 11.56 13.55
N PHE A 99 11.03 11.69 12.97
CA PHE A 99 9.92 12.44 13.59
C PHE A 99 8.72 11.56 13.96
N GLY A 100 8.56 10.39 13.32
CA GLY A 100 7.35 9.59 13.44
C GLY A 100 6.12 10.38 12.96
N TYR A 101 5.03 10.30 13.71
CA TYR A 101 3.82 11.12 13.46
C TYR A 101 3.90 12.52 14.06
N ARG A 102 4.98 12.87 14.77
CA ARG A 102 5.09 14.18 15.42
C ARG A 102 5.24 15.28 14.36
N PRO A 103 4.53 16.42 14.53
CA PRO A 103 4.80 17.59 13.72
C PRO A 103 6.20 18.15 13.96
N VAL A 104 6.77 18.74 12.93
CA VAL A 104 8.07 19.43 12.94
C VAL A 104 7.84 20.92 12.88
N ASP A 105 8.53 21.67 13.74
CA ASP A 105 8.49 23.13 13.73
C ASP A 105 9.39 23.67 12.61
N LEU A 106 8.81 24.47 11.72
CA LEU A 106 9.45 25.12 10.58
C LEU A 106 9.13 26.61 10.62
N GLY A 107 9.94 27.36 11.37
CA GLY A 107 9.66 28.75 11.70
C GLY A 107 8.41 28.85 12.56
N GLU A 108 7.42 29.63 12.12
CA GLU A 108 6.13 29.78 12.83
C GLU A 108 5.13 28.66 12.53
N ALA A 109 5.42 27.80 11.55
CA ALA A 109 4.52 26.73 11.13
C ALA A 109 4.90 25.38 11.75
N ARG A 110 3.91 24.62 12.21
CA ARG A 110 4.08 23.26 12.74
C ARG A 110 3.49 22.25 11.77
N LEU A 111 4.34 21.51 11.05
CA LEU A 111 3.93 20.68 9.92
C LEU A 111 4.20 19.18 10.15
N PRO A 112 3.23 18.29 9.88
CA PRO A 112 3.43 16.84 9.98
C PRO A 112 4.14 16.30 8.73
N LEU A 113 5.44 16.61 8.57
CA LEU A 113 6.22 16.34 7.35
C LEU A 113 6.18 14.87 6.92
N ALA A 114 6.31 13.93 7.87
CA ALA A 114 6.26 12.49 7.58
C ALA A 114 4.90 12.08 7.01
N VAL A 115 3.80 12.62 7.57
CA VAL A 115 2.43 12.37 7.08
C VAL A 115 2.23 12.99 5.71
N ILE A 116 2.70 14.21 5.47
CA ILE A 116 2.62 14.86 4.15
C ILE A 116 3.34 14.02 3.10
N ALA A 117 4.58 13.57 3.38
CA ALA A 117 5.34 12.71 2.48
C ALA A 117 4.67 11.35 2.27
N ALA A 118 4.08 10.76 3.31
CA ALA A 118 3.27 9.55 3.21
C ALA A 118 2.06 9.75 2.28
N SER A 119 1.32 10.86 2.42
CA SER A 119 0.15 11.18 1.61
C SER A 119 0.47 11.35 0.13
N LEU A 120 1.71 11.72 -0.23
CA LEU A 120 2.14 11.72 -1.64
C LEU A 120 2.06 10.33 -2.27
N ASN A 121 2.32 9.26 -1.51
CA ASN A 121 2.14 7.89 -2.03
C ASN A 121 0.67 7.61 -2.36
N MET A 122 -0.28 8.06 -1.55
CA MET A 122 -1.70 7.87 -1.83
C MET A 122 -2.12 8.56 -3.13
N LEU A 123 -1.59 9.76 -3.41
CA LEU A 123 -1.81 10.44 -4.69
C LEU A 123 -1.26 9.62 -5.87
N VAL A 124 -0.08 9.00 -5.70
CA VAL A 124 0.50 8.09 -6.68
C VAL A 124 -0.39 6.85 -6.90
N TRP A 125 -1.01 6.32 -5.84
CA TRP A 125 -1.93 5.18 -5.96
C TRP A 125 -3.14 5.49 -6.81
N TYR A 126 -3.75 6.69 -6.68
CA TYR A 126 -4.82 7.11 -7.58
C TYR A 126 -4.34 7.22 -9.04
N GLY A 127 -3.10 7.67 -9.24
CA GLY A 127 -2.44 7.62 -10.55
C GLY A 127 -2.37 6.19 -11.10
N PHE A 128 -1.95 5.22 -10.28
CA PHE A 128 -1.95 3.80 -10.65
C PHE A 128 -3.36 3.31 -11.01
N VAL A 129 -4.35 3.53 -10.13
CA VAL A 129 -5.76 3.14 -10.32
C VAL A 129 -6.28 3.64 -11.66
N LEU A 130 -6.00 4.90 -11.99
CA LEU A 130 -6.42 5.51 -13.25
C LEU A 130 -5.82 4.80 -14.47
N TYR A 131 -4.50 4.56 -14.48
CA TYR A 131 -3.85 3.90 -15.62
C TYR A 131 -4.17 2.39 -15.69
N TYR A 132 -4.36 1.73 -14.54
CA TYR A 132 -4.86 0.37 -14.45
C TYR A 132 -6.24 0.26 -15.10
N ARG A 133 -7.22 1.08 -14.68
CA ARG A 133 -8.59 1.06 -15.23
C ARG A 133 -8.60 1.31 -16.74
N ARG A 134 -7.77 2.23 -17.23
CA ARG A 134 -7.59 2.48 -18.67
C ARG A 134 -7.00 1.28 -19.40
N ALA A 135 -6.00 0.61 -18.81
CA ALA A 135 -5.37 -0.56 -19.42
C ALA A 135 -6.28 -1.80 -19.40
N ARG A 136 -7.15 -1.88 -18.41
CA ARG A 136 -8.14 -2.94 -18.22
C ARG A 136 -9.33 -2.81 -19.17
N ARG A 137 -9.71 -1.59 -19.56
CA ARG A 137 -10.88 -1.33 -20.41
C ARG A 137 -10.79 -2.14 -21.71
N GLY A 138 -11.86 -2.89 -22.01
CA GLY A 138 -11.97 -3.70 -23.22
C GLY A 138 -11.29 -5.08 -23.15
N ARG A 139 -10.67 -5.45 -22.01
CA ARG A 139 -10.15 -6.82 -21.83
C ARG A 139 -11.25 -7.81 -21.45
N PRO A 140 -11.20 -9.06 -21.94
CA PRO A 140 -12.10 -10.12 -21.49
C PRO A 140 -12.04 -10.30 -19.98
N ARG A 141 -13.16 -10.67 -19.36
CA ARG A 141 -13.20 -10.96 -17.93
C ARG A 141 -12.41 -12.26 -17.67
N SER A 142 -11.52 -12.22 -16.70
CA SER A 142 -10.83 -13.40 -16.15
C SER A 142 -10.82 -13.34 -14.63
N HIS A 143 -10.58 -14.46 -13.96
CA HIS A 143 -10.53 -14.51 -12.49
C HIS A 143 -9.42 -13.61 -11.93
N ALA A 144 -8.22 -13.63 -12.55
CA ALA A 144 -7.12 -12.73 -12.21
C ALA A 144 -7.54 -11.26 -12.27
N LEU A 145 -8.18 -10.90 -13.38
CA LEU A 145 -8.65 -9.55 -13.63
C LEU A 145 -9.79 -9.15 -12.68
N HIS A 146 -10.69 -10.06 -12.32
CA HIS A 146 -11.72 -9.81 -11.31
C HIS A 146 -11.08 -9.49 -9.95
N LEU A 147 -10.16 -10.34 -9.49
CA LEU A 147 -9.45 -10.16 -8.23
C LEU A 147 -8.69 -8.84 -8.19
N TRP A 148 -8.06 -8.44 -9.30
CA TRP A 148 -7.37 -7.16 -9.37
C TRP A 148 -8.31 -5.96 -9.42
N ASP A 149 -9.50 -6.06 -10.04
CA ASP A 149 -10.50 -4.98 -9.95
C ASP A 149 -10.95 -4.77 -8.50
N ALA A 150 -11.19 -5.87 -7.78
CA ALA A 150 -11.53 -5.85 -6.37
C ALA A 150 -10.37 -5.26 -5.54
N ALA A 151 -9.15 -5.73 -5.76
CA ALA A 151 -7.94 -5.23 -5.09
C ALA A 151 -7.77 -3.72 -5.25
N VAL A 152 -7.85 -3.23 -6.49
CA VAL A 152 -7.76 -1.79 -6.82
C VAL A 152 -8.90 -1.00 -6.19
N THR A 153 -10.08 -1.59 -6.05
CA THR A 153 -11.21 -0.96 -5.37
C THR A 153 -10.96 -0.84 -3.87
N PHE A 154 -10.50 -1.91 -3.21
CA PHE A 154 -10.11 -1.85 -1.80
C PHE A 154 -8.93 -0.91 -1.56
N LEU A 155 -7.98 -0.79 -2.48
CA LEU A 155 -6.91 0.20 -2.38
C LEU A 155 -7.47 1.63 -2.31
N VAL A 156 -8.49 1.95 -3.12
CA VAL A 156 -9.17 3.24 -3.06
C VAL A 156 -9.97 3.38 -1.77
N LEU A 157 -10.71 2.35 -1.34
CA LEU A 157 -11.47 2.40 -0.09
C LEU A 157 -10.56 2.57 1.13
N ALA A 158 -9.39 1.93 1.15
CA ALA A 158 -8.42 2.07 2.23
C ALA A 158 -7.99 3.53 2.44
N THR A 159 -7.94 4.33 1.37
CA THR A 159 -7.59 5.75 1.48
C THR A 159 -8.59 6.55 2.32
N LEU A 160 -9.83 6.08 2.48
CA LEU A 160 -10.79 6.71 3.40
C LEU A 160 -10.31 6.66 4.86
N GLY A 161 -9.71 5.54 5.27
CA GLY A 161 -9.10 5.41 6.59
C GLY A 161 -7.93 6.38 6.79
N ALA A 162 -7.03 6.46 5.81
CA ALA A 162 -5.88 7.36 5.88
C ALA A 162 -6.26 8.85 5.83
N TRP A 163 -7.17 9.26 4.95
CA TRP A 163 -7.68 10.63 4.93
C TRP A 163 -8.46 10.96 6.19
N GLY A 164 -9.26 10.01 6.71
CA GLY A 164 -9.95 10.15 7.99
C GLY A 164 -8.96 10.46 9.11
N LEU A 165 -7.90 9.64 9.26
CA LEU A 165 -6.85 9.84 10.27
C LEU A 165 -6.17 11.22 10.14
N ALA A 166 -5.87 11.65 8.92
CA ALA A 166 -5.25 12.95 8.66
C ALA A 166 -6.16 14.14 9.05
N LEU A 167 -7.48 13.92 9.08
CA LEU A 167 -8.47 14.95 9.39
C LEU A 167 -8.90 14.96 10.86
N LEU A 168 -8.70 13.89 11.63
CA LEU A 168 -9.09 13.84 13.05
C LEU A 168 -8.47 15.01 13.85
N GLN A 169 -7.16 15.21 13.72
CA GLN A 169 -6.44 16.22 14.49
C GLN A 169 -6.87 17.66 14.11
N PRO A 170 -6.95 18.06 12.83
CA PRO A 170 -7.48 19.38 12.46
C PRO A 170 -8.91 19.66 12.95
N PHE A 171 -9.74 18.62 13.09
CA PHE A 171 -11.12 18.76 13.58
C PHE A 171 -11.24 18.63 15.11
N GLY A 172 -10.14 18.44 15.84
CA GLY A 172 -10.16 18.29 17.29
C GLY A 172 -10.87 17.02 17.79
N ILE A 173 -10.87 15.96 16.97
CA ILE A 173 -11.47 14.67 17.33
C ILE A 173 -10.40 13.79 17.98
N ASP A 174 -10.45 13.70 19.31
CA ASP A 174 -9.46 12.96 20.12
C ASP A 174 -9.97 11.63 20.67
N ASP A 175 -11.12 11.13 20.20
CA ASP A 175 -11.65 9.82 20.63
C ASP A 175 -10.79 8.68 20.03
N PRO A 176 -10.15 7.84 20.88
CA PRO A 176 -9.36 6.70 20.42
C PRO A 176 -10.12 5.74 19.52
N ARG A 177 -11.44 5.62 19.66
CA ARG A 177 -12.28 4.74 18.83
C ARG A 177 -12.21 5.10 17.37
N TRP A 178 -12.24 6.38 17.03
CA TRP A 178 -12.11 6.85 15.65
C TRP A 178 -10.72 6.57 15.08
N THR A 179 -9.68 6.81 15.88
CA THR A 179 -8.29 6.52 15.48
C THR A 179 -8.12 5.03 15.20
N THR A 180 -8.60 4.17 16.09
CA THR A 180 -8.53 2.71 15.94
C THR A 180 -9.34 2.25 14.72
N ALA A 181 -10.61 2.65 14.60
CA ALA A 181 -11.46 2.25 13.49
C ALA A 181 -10.87 2.66 12.13
N LEU A 182 -10.43 3.91 11.97
CA LEU A 182 -9.85 4.40 10.72
C LEU A 182 -8.49 3.76 10.40
N THR A 183 -7.71 3.43 11.43
CA THR A 183 -6.48 2.64 11.27
C THR A 183 -6.79 1.24 10.74
N HIS A 184 -7.80 0.57 11.28
CA HIS A 184 -8.23 -0.74 10.78
C HIS A 184 -8.79 -0.65 9.36
N VAL A 185 -9.61 0.37 9.04
CA VAL A 185 -10.10 0.57 7.66
C VAL A 185 -8.93 0.66 6.68
N PHE A 186 -7.89 1.41 7.04
CA PHE A 186 -6.70 1.51 6.21
C PHE A 186 -5.93 0.19 6.12
N LEU A 187 -5.57 -0.41 7.26
CA LEU A 187 -4.71 -1.58 7.31
C LEU A 187 -5.37 -2.84 6.72
N ASP A 188 -6.63 -3.10 7.05
CA ASP A 188 -7.34 -4.31 6.64
C ASP A 188 -7.64 -4.24 5.13
N TYR A 189 -8.07 -3.09 4.63
CA TYR A 189 -8.31 -2.92 3.19
C TYR A 189 -7.00 -2.87 2.38
N VAL A 190 -5.88 -2.41 2.93
CA VAL A 190 -4.57 -2.52 2.26
C VAL A 190 -4.06 -3.97 2.27
N SER A 191 -4.12 -4.65 3.41
CA SER A 191 -3.52 -5.98 3.57
C SER A 191 -4.39 -7.08 2.96
N GLU A 192 -5.65 -7.17 3.36
CA GLU A 192 -6.57 -8.20 2.91
C GLU A 192 -7.22 -7.82 1.58
N GLY A 193 -7.65 -6.55 1.47
CA GLY A 193 -8.32 -6.06 0.27
C GLY A 193 -7.38 -5.89 -0.93
N TRP A 194 -6.33 -5.09 -0.78
CA TRP A 194 -5.39 -4.84 -1.87
C TRP A 194 -4.39 -5.99 -2.02
N PHE A 195 -3.60 -6.30 -0.98
CA PHE A 195 -2.45 -7.17 -1.13
C PHE A 195 -2.83 -8.63 -1.36
N VAL A 196 -3.67 -9.22 -0.51
CA VAL A 196 -4.09 -10.63 -0.67
C VAL A 196 -4.80 -10.85 -2.01
N LEU A 197 -5.80 -10.01 -2.35
CA LEU A 197 -6.49 -10.15 -3.64
C LEU A 197 -5.56 -9.93 -4.84
N ALA A 198 -4.61 -9.00 -4.76
CA ALA A 198 -3.62 -8.78 -5.81
C ALA A 198 -2.73 -10.01 -6.04
N VAL A 199 -2.23 -10.63 -4.96
CA VAL A 199 -1.41 -11.84 -5.02
C VAL A 199 -2.20 -13.04 -5.52
N LEU A 200 -3.45 -13.23 -5.06
CA LEU A 200 -4.31 -14.28 -5.59
C LEU A 200 -4.58 -14.07 -7.09
N GLY A 201 -4.82 -12.84 -7.52
CA GLY A 201 -4.99 -12.51 -8.93
C GLY A 201 -3.73 -12.82 -9.75
N LEU A 202 -2.54 -12.60 -9.18
CA LEU A 202 -1.28 -13.01 -9.80
C LEU A 202 -1.15 -14.54 -9.90
N ALA A 203 -1.54 -15.27 -8.86
CA ALA A 203 -1.58 -16.74 -8.88
C ALA A 203 -2.48 -17.25 -10.01
N TYR A 204 -3.70 -16.70 -10.17
CA TYR A 204 -4.58 -17.03 -11.30
C TYR A 204 -3.98 -16.67 -12.65
N ALA A 205 -3.26 -15.55 -12.74
CA ALA A 205 -2.64 -15.09 -13.98
C ALA A 205 -1.47 -15.99 -14.42
N VAL A 206 -0.69 -16.52 -13.47
CA VAL A 206 0.49 -17.35 -13.74
C VAL A 206 0.14 -18.83 -13.88
N LEU A 207 -0.67 -19.37 -12.98
CA LEU A 207 -0.97 -20.80 -12.95
C LEU A 207 -2.07 -21.20 -13.93
N ALA A 208 -2.89 -20.25 -14.39
CA ALA A 208 -4.03 -20.46 -15.27
C ALA A 208 -4.84 -21.72 -14.92
N PRO A 209 -5.25 -21.89 -13.65
CA PRO A 209 -5.88 -23.14 -13.20
C PRO A 209 -7.16 -23.40 -13.98
N ARG A 210 -7.49 -24.68 -14.19
CA ARG A 210 -8.81 -25.06 -14.71
C ARG A 210 -9.83 -24.63 -13.67
N THR A 211 -10.78 -23.79 -14.10
CA THR A 211 -11.76 -23.22 -13.18
C THR A 211 -13.12 -23.88 -13.34
N GLY A 212 -13.73 -24.23 -12.21
CA GLY A 212 -15.07 -24.76 -12.10
C GLY A 212 -16.10 -23.67 -11.77
N TRP A 213 -17.36 -24.07 -11.62
CA TRP A 213 -18.45 -23.14 -11.32
C TRP A 213 -18.38 -22.59 -9.88
N TRP A 214 -17.86 -23.38 -8.93
CA TRP A 214 -17.65 -22.96 -7.53
C TRP A 214 -16.66 -21.80 -7.40
N ASP A 215 -15.67 -21.71 -8.28
CA ASP A 215 -14.58 -20.74 -8.15
C ASP A 215 -15.09 -19.29 -8.22
N ARG A 216 -16.05 -19.01 -9.09
CA ARG A 216 -16.65 -17.66 -9.17
C ARG A 216 -17.37 -17.31 -7.89
N THR A 217 -18.18 -18.22 -7.38
CA THR A 217 -18.95 -18.01 -6.14
C THR A 217 -18.01 -17.81 -4.96
N SER A 218 -16.97 -18.65 -4.82
CA SER A 218 -15.97 -18.51 -3.75
C SER A 218 -15.22 -17.18 -3.84
N LEU A 219 -14.89 -16.70 -5.04
CA LEU A 219 -14.25 -15.39 -5.22
C LEU A 219 -15.19 -14.25 -4.82
N TYR A 220 -16.47 -14.30 -5.20
CA TYR A 220 -17.46 -13.31 -4.77
C TYR A 220 -17.64 -13.31 -3.26
N LEU A 221 -17.75 -14.48 -2.63
CA LEU A 221 -17.89 -14.63 -1.19
C LEU A 221 -16.65 -14.09 -0.45
N MET A 222 -15.45 -14.36 -0.96
CA MET A 222 -14.21 -13.82 -0.40
C MET A 222 -14.19 -12.29 -0.49
N VAL A 223 -14.51 -11.71 -1.66
CA VAL A 223 -14.55 -10.25 -1.84
C VAL A 223 -15.63 -9.59 -0.97
N ALA A 224 -16.81 -10.19 -0.90
CA ALA A 224 -17.94 -9.69 -0.10
C ALA A 224 -17.74 -9.92 1.41
N GLY A 225 -16.94 -10.91 1.80
CA GLY A 225 -16.61 -11.20 3.19
C GLY A 225 -15.64 -10.21 3.82
N LEU A 226 -14.79 -9.54 3.03
CA LEU A 226 -13.77 -8.61 3.54
C LEU A 226 -14.33 -7.41 4.35
N PRO A 227 -15.40 -6.72 3.90
CA PRO A 227 -16.04 -5.70 4.73
C PRO A 227 -16.65 -6.27 6.02
N VAL A 228 -17.08 -7.54 6.00
CA VAL A 228 -17.68 -8.22 7.15
C VAL A 228 -16.62 -8.66 8.16
N THR A 229 -15.47 -9.18 7.72
CA THR A 229 -14.34 -9.51 8.60
C THR A 229 -13.82 -8.27 9.30
N PHE A 230 -13.71 -7.15 8.57
CA PHE A 230 -13.42 -5.85 9.16
C PHE A 230 -14.44 -5.46 10.25
N ALA A 231 -15.74 -5.51 9.95
CA ALA A 231 -16.78 -5.13 10.90
C ALA A 231 -16.77 -6.00 12.18
N LEU A 232 -16.45 -7.28 12.05
CA LEU A 232 -16.35 -8.23 13.17
C LEU A 232 -15.03 -8.09 13.96
N GLY A 233 -13.98 -7.51 13.35
CA GLY A 233 -12.67 -7.32 13.97
C GLY A 233 -12.55 -6.04 14.80
N MET A 234 -13.53 -5.13 14.74
CA MET A 234 -13.49 -3.89 15.51
C MET A 234 -13.74 -4.15 17.01
N PRO A 235 -12.93 -3.57 17.91
CA PRO A 235 -13.24 -3.59 19.34
C PRO A 235 -14.57 -2.89 19.60
N GLY A 236 -15.46 -3.54 20.35
CA GLY A 236 -16.74 -2.98 20.80
C GLY A 236 -16.60 -1.91 21.88
#